data_AF-A0A6P4Z766-F1
#
_entry.id   AF-A0A6P4Z766-F1
#
_cell.length_a   1.000
_cell.length_b   1.000
_cell.length_c   1.000
_cell.angle_alpha   90.00
_cell.angle_beta   90.00
_cell.angle_gamma   90.00
#
_symmetry.space_group_name_H-M   'P 1'
#
loop_
_entity.id
_entity.type
_entity.pdbx_description
1 polymer ?
#
loop_
_entity_poly.entity_id
_entity_poly.type
_entity_poly.pdbx_seq_one_letter_code
_entity_poly.pdbx_strand_id
1 'polypeptide(L)'
;MADDLKKGESEKPAEEERPTMTEEVLDESGKSHPTLERTLQHLQFRNPGPMLQDFDPEKSEREKRKLTRMVQQQKQKADKHKKRYVYDEAGVLISDGRDLCDCLEQDCPGCHYPCPKCGSEKCGAECRCNRKWHYEWIESECRQTRRTFKQV
;
A
#
# COMPACT_ATOMS: atom_id res chain seq x y z
N MET A 1 20.29 61.39 53.61
CA MET A 1 20.10 60.01 53.10
C MET A 1 19.57 60.19 51.68
N ALA A 2 20.48 60.47 50.74
CA ALA A 2 21.23 59.48 49.94
C ALA A 2 20.31 58.86 48.87
N ASP A 3 20.59 58.84 47.58
CA ASP A 3 21.59 59.49 46.73
C ASP A 3 20.98 59.52 45.32
N ASP A 4 21.24 60.61 44.61
CA ASP A 4 20.80 60.89 43.23
C ASP A 4 21.66 60.06 42.26
N LEU A 5 21.12 58.97 41.70
CA LEU A 5 21.85 58.17 40.69
C LEU A 5 21.45 58.58 39.27
N LYS A 6 22.13 59.64 38.84
CA LYS A 6 22.32 60.06 37.46
C LYS A 6 23.07 58.98 36.67
N LYS A 7 22.47 58.44 35.62
CA LYS A 7 23.12 57.59 34.61
C LYS A 7 22.32 57.74 33.32
N GLY A 8 22.83 58.21 32.20
CA GLY A 8 24.15 58.60 31.73
C GLY A 8 23.91 58.69 30.23
N GLU A 9 24.07 59.89 29.65
CA GLU A 9 23.90 60.12 28.23
C GLU A 9 24.94 59.29 27.48
N SER A 10 24.48 58.28 26.72
CA SER A 10 25.33 57.54 25.80
C SER A 10 25.06 58.05 24.39
N GLU A 11 26.12 58.62 23.84
CA GLU A 11 26.23 59.31 22.56
C GLU A 11 25.66 58.49 21.40
N LYS A 12 24.94 59.18 20.50
CA LYS A 12 24.52 58.61 19.21
C LYS A 12 25.78 58.39 18.36
N PRO A 13 26.06 57.19 17.83
CA PRO A 13 27.10 57.02 16.84
C PRO A 13 26.65 57.65 15.52
N ALA A 14 27.62 58.24 14.82
CA ALA A 14 27.46 58.96 13.57
C ALA A 14 26.68 58.18 12.51
N GLU A 15 25.83 58.90 11.81
CA GLU A 15 25.14 58.44 10.61
C GLU A 15 26.20 58.22 9.52
N GLU A 16 26.62 56.97 9.34
CA GLU A 16 27.42 56.57 8.18
C GLU A 16 26.49 56.53 6.98
N GLU A 17 26.65 57.50 6.07
CA GLU A 17 25.90 57.55 4.83
C GLU A 17 26.13 56.28 4.02
N ARG A 18 25.08 55.48 3.89
CA ARG A 18 25.07 54.29 3.05
C ARG A 18 25.12 54.72 1.58
N PRO A 19 26.20 54.44 0.83
CA PRO A 19 26.29 54.88 -0.55
C PRO A 19 25.24 54.12 -1.37
N THR A 20 24.31 54.87 -1.99
CA THR A 20 23.43 54.38 -3.03
C THR A 20 24.26 54.10 -4.28
N MET A 21 24.76 52.87 -4.40
CA MET A 21 25.40 52.36 -5.61
C MET A 21 24.40 51.48 -6.34
N THR A 22 23.50 52.10 -7.11
CA THR A 22 22.79 51.39 -8.18
C THR A 22 23.71 51.38 -9.40
N GLU A 23 24.76 50.56 -9.36
CA GLU A 23 25.52 50.25 -10.56
C GLU A 23 24.94 48.98 -11.20
N GLU A 24 24.27 49.17 -12.33
CA GLU A 24 23.89 48.08 -13.22
C GLU A 24 25.17 47.51 -13.87
N VAL A 25 25.69 46.42 -13.32
CA VAL A 25 26.79 45.66 -13.93
C VAL A 25 26.26 44.85 -15.11
N LEU A 26 26.54 45.34 -16.32
CA LEU A 26 26.30 44.63 -17.58
C LEU A 26 27.58 43.88 -18.00
N ASP A 27 27.44 42.58 -18.27
CA ASP A 27 28.45 41.72 -18.91
C ASP A 27 28.40 41.86 -20.44
N GLU A 28 29.57 41.88 -21.07
CA GLU A 28 29.83 41.97 -22.52
C GLU A 28 29.14 40.89 -23.39
N SER A 29 28.47 39.91 -22.79
CA SER A 29 27.75 38.83 -23.47
C SER A 29 26.23 39.02 -23.61
N GLY A 30 25.69 40.20 -23.26
CA GLY A 30 24.29 40.58 -23.56
C GLY A 30 23.22 39.79 -22.81
N LYS A 31 23.59 39.08 -21.72
CA LYS A 31 22.65 38.35 -20.88
C LYS A 31 22.51 39.05 -19.54
N SER A 32 21.28 39.44 -19.20
CA SER A 32 20.97 40.04 -17.91
C SER A 32 21.22 39.03 -16.79
N HIS A 33 22.35 39.17 -16.09
CA HIS A 33 22.57 38.42 -14.86
C HIS A 33 21.57 38.94 -13.82
N PRO A 34 20.90 38.07 -13.03
CA PRO A 34 20.03 38.55 -11.97
C PRO A 34 20.84 39.46 -11.06
N THR A 35 20.32 40.66 -10.80
CA THR A 35 20.95 41.63 -9.90
C THR A 35 21.28 40.97 -8.58
N LEU A 36 22.36 41.43 -7.94
CA LEU A 36 22.84 40.88 -6.67
C LEU A 36 21.70 40.86 -5.64
N GLU A 37 20.86 41.90 -5.62
CA GLU A 37 19.63 41.98 -4.83
C GLU A 37 18.60 40.90 -5.16
N ARG A 38 18.32 40.64 -6.44
CA ARG A 38 17.44 39.52 -6.84
C ARG A 38 18.00 38.20 -6.39
N THR A 39 19.31 38.01 -6.52
CA THR A 39 19.98 36.78 -6.11
C THR A 39 19.88 36.59 -4.59
N LEU A 40 20.15 37.66 -3.83
CA LEU A 40 19.98 37.70 -2.38
C LEU A 40 18.52 37.44 -1.97
N GLN A 41 17.54 37.99 -2.70
CA GLN A 41 16.12 37.79 -2.43
C GLN A 41 15.67 36.34 -2.62
N HIS A 42 16.23 35.62 -3.59
CA HIS A 42 15.95 34.18 -3.78
C HIS A 42 16.75 33.28 -2.81
N LEU A 43 17.85 33.79 -2.24
CA LEU A 43 18.63 33.12 -1.19
C LEU A 43 18.10 33.41 0.22
N GLN A 44 17.20 34.38 0.38
CA GLN A 44 16.59 34.68 1.67
C GLN A 44 15.75 33.49 2.14
N PHE A 45 16.24 32.82 3.19
CA PHE A 45 15.48 31.81 3.90
C PHE A 45 14.27 32.46 4.58
N ARG A 46 13.09 32.32 3.98
CA ARG A 46 11.82 32.57 4.68
C ARG A 46 11.54 31.35 5.54
N ASN A 47 11.75 31.51 6.85
CA ASN A 47 11.39 30.49 7.82
C ASN A 47 9.89 30.15 7.66
N PRO A 48 9.53 28.91 7.23
CA PRO A 48 8.16 28.53 6.88
C PRO A 48 7.20 28.48 8.09
N GLY A 49 7.65 28.91 9.27
CA GLY A 49 6.85 28.91 10.49
C GLY A 49 6.54 27.48 10.97
N PRO A 50 5.52 27.31 11.84
CA PRO A 50 5.18 26.03 12.46
C PRO A 50 4.67 24.94 11.51
N MET A 51 4.72 25.14 10.19
CA MET A 51 4.20 24.21 9.18
C MET A 51 4.92 22.83 9.17
N LEU A 52 6.10 22.75 9.79
CA LEU A 52 6.84 21.50 10.01
C LEU A 52 6.60 20.86 11.38
N GLN A 53 5.83 21.48 12.29
CA GLN A 53 5.57 20.91 13.63
C GLN A 53 4.84 19.57 13.55
N ASP A 54 3.95 19.41 12.57
CA ASP A 54 3.17 18.19 12.37
C ASP A 54 3.62 17.37 11.15
N PHE A 55 4.78 17.70 10.56
CA PHE A 55 5.31 16.94 9.43
C PHE A 55 5.84 15.59 9.91
N ASP A 56 5.01 14.57 9.74
CA ASP A 56 5.35 13.18 10.04
C ASP A 56 5.70 12.45 8.72
N PRO A 57 6.99 12.11 8.49
CA PRO A 57 7.43 11.40 7.30
C PRO A 57 6.71 10.06 7.08
N GLU A 58 6.31 9.38 8.15
CA GLU A 58 5.61 8.09 8.07
C GLU A 58 4.15 8.24 7.64
N LYS A 59 3.53 9.39 7.92
CA LYS A 59 2.14 9.69 7.53
C LYS A 59 2.03 10.52 6.25
N SER A 60 3.13 10.71 5.54
CA SER A 60 3.14 11.39 4.25
C SER A 60 2.15 10.75 3.28
N GLU A 61 1.46 11.58 2.48
CA GLU A 61 0.61 11.12 1.36
C GLU A 61 1.35 10.14 0.43
N ARG A 62 2.67 10.29 0.31
CA ARG A 62 3.52 9.38 -0.45
C ARG A 62 3.55 7.97 0.15
N GLU A 63 3.79 7.87 1.46
CA GLU A 63 3.83 6.57 2.15
C GLU A 63 2.44 5.93 2.19
N LYS A 64 1.37 6.72 2.37
CA LYS A 64 -0.02 6.21 2.25
C LYS A 64 -0.30 5.58 0.87
N ARG A 65 0.13 6.23 -0.21
CA ARG A 65 -0.02 5.70 -1.58
C ARG A 65 0.76 4.41 -1.77
N LYS A 66 1.97 4.34 -1.24
CA LYS A 66 2.82 3.14 -1.30
C LYS A 66 2.18 1.97 -0.55
N LEU A 67 1.70 2.20 0.67
CA LEU A 67 1.00 1.19 1.47
C LEU A 67 -0.25 0.69 0.76
N THR A 68 -1.10 1.60 0.26
CA THR A 68 -2.33 1.25 -0.47
C THR A 68 -2.03 0.38 -1.69
N ARG A 69 -0.98 0.72 -2.46
CA ARG A 69 -0.53 -0.05 -3.63
C ARG A 69 -0.05 -1.45 -3.23
N MET A 70 0.63 -1.60 -2.09
CA MET A 70 1.09 -2.89 -1.60
C MET A 70 -0.10 -3.77 -1.18
N VAL A 71 -1.05 -3.23 -0.41
CA VAL A 71 -2.25 -3.94 0.03
C VAL A 71 -3.10 -4.39 -1.16
N GLN A 72 -3.29 -3.52 -2.16
CA GLN A 72 -4.03 -3.86 -3.38
C GLN A 72 -3.35 -4.99 -4.17
N GLN A 73 -2.02 -4.96 -4.31
CA GLN A 73 -1.28 -6.04 -4.96
C GLN A 73 -1.38 -7.36 -4.19
N GLN A 74 -1.30 -7.32 -2.86
CA GLN A 74 -1.48 -8.52 -2.02
C GLN A 74 -2.88 -9.10 -2.18
N LYS A 75 -3.92 -8.26 -2.15
CA LYS A 75 -5.30 -8.68 -2.39
C LYS A 75 -5.47 -9.34 -3.76
N GLN A 76 -4.97 -8.72 -4.82
CA GLN A 76 -5.02 -9.29 -6.18
C GLN A 76 -4.32 -10.66 -6.27
N LYS A 77 -3.17 -10.81 -5.59
CA LYS A 77 -2.46 -12.10 -5.52
C LYS A 77 -3.27 -13.16 -4.77
N ALA A 78 -3.87 -12.80 -3.65
CA ALA A 78 -4.74 -13.69 -2.87
C ALA A 78 -5.98 -14.11 -3.66
N ASP A 79 -6.65 -13.17 -4.32
CA ASP A 79 -7.81 -13.44 -5.18
C ASP A 79 -7.43 -14.36 -6.35
N LYS A 80 -6.30 -14.11 -6.99
CA LYS A 80 -5.78 -14.99 -8.05
C LYS A 80 -5.45 -16.37 -7.50
N HIS A 81 -4.89 -16.48 -6.30
CA HIS A 81 -4.60 -17.76 -5.67
C HIS A 81 -5.89 -18.54 -5.37
N LYS A 82 -6.90 -17.89 -4.79
CA LYS A 82 -8.21 -18.49 -4.51
C LYS A 82 -8.91 -18.99 -5.78
N LYS A 83 -8.81 -18.24 -6.88
CA LYS A 83 -9.33 -18.64 -8.20
C LYS A 83 -8.68 -19.90 -8.79
N ARG A 84 -7.55 -20.39 -8.26
CA ARG A 84 -6.91 -21.63 -8.73
C ARG A 84 -7.47 -22.88 -8.05
N TYR A 85 -8.35 -22.72 -7.07
CA TYR A 85 -8.94 -23.81 -6.31
C TYR A 85 -10.43 -23.87 -6.58
N VAL A 86 -10.93 -25.11 -6.58
CA VAL A 86 -12.35 -25.42 -6.72
C VAL A 86 -12.99 -25.53 -5.34
N TYR A 87 -12.25 -26.09 -4.38
CA TYR A 87 -12.68 -26.24 -3.00
C TYR A 87 -11.86 -25.35 -2.06
N ASP A 88 -12.49 -24.93 -0.97
CA ASP A 88 -11.83 -24.20 0.11
C ASP A 88 -11.01 -25.13 1.03
N GLU A 89 -10.48 -24.57 2.12
CA GLU A 89 -9.69 -25.30 3.12
C GLU A 89 -10.51 -26.32 3.90
N ALA A 90 -11.83 -26.13 4.01
CA ALA A 90 -12.76 -27.06 4.66
C ALA A 90 -13.25 -28.16 3.72
N GLY A 91 -12.96 -28.08 2.42
CA GLY A 91 -13.43 -29.04 1.41
C GLY A 91 -14.81 -28.72 0.85
N VAL A 92 -15.28 -27.48 1.00
CA VAL A 92 -16.54 -26.95 0.46
C VAL A 92 -16.30 -26.31 -0.90
N LEU A 93 -17.23 -26.53 -1.84
CA LEU A 93 -17.12 -26.01 -3.21
C LEU A 93 -17.23 -24.46 -3.21
N ILE A 94 -16.25 -23.77 -3.81
CA ILE A 94 -16.18 -22.29 -3.77
C ILE A 94 -17.26 -21.63 -4.62
N SER A 95 -17.69 -22.25 -5.73
CA SER A 95 -18.69 -21.66 -6.64
C SER A 95 -20.07 -21.54 -6.00
N ASP A 96 -20.51 -22.62 -5.34
CA ASP A 96 -21.90 -22.77 -4.86
C ASP A 96 -21.99 -22.77 -3.32
N GLY A 97 -20.86 -22.87 -2.62
CA GLY A 97 -20.79 -22.94 -1.16
C GLY A 97 -21.33 -24.25 -0.57
N ARG A 98 -21.49 -25.31 -1.38
CA ARG A 98 -22.05 -26.60 -0.95
C ARG A 98 -20.96 -27.62 -0.64
N ASP A 99 -21.16 -28.41 0.41
CA ASP A 99 -20.27 -29.52 0.80
C ASP A 99 -20.70 -30.85 0.13
N LEU A 100 -20.51 -30.93 -1.19
CA LEU A 100 -20.82 -32.12 -1.97
C LEU A 100 -19.67 -33.12 -1.94
N CYS A 101 -20.00 -34.38 -1.64
CA CYS A 101 -19.07 -35.51 -1.74
C CYS A 101 -18.66 -35.75 -3.20
N ASP A 102 -17.55 -36.45 -3.42
CA ASP A 102 -17.08 -36.83 -4.76
C ASP A 102 -18.04 -37.76 -5.52
N CYS A 103 -19.08 -38.31 -4.86
CA CYS A 103 -20.17 -39.03 -5.52
C CYS A 103 -21.26 -38.12 -6.12
N LEU A 104 -21.20 -36.80 -5.91
CA LEU A 104 -22.15 -35.80 -6.40
C LEU A 104 -23.59 -35.88 -5.83
N GLU A 105 -23.82 -36.71 -4.80
CA GLU A 105 -25.09 -36.74 -4.07
C GLU A 105 -25.18 -35.66 -2.98
N GLN A 106 -26.32 -34.97 -2.91
CA GLN A 106 -26.54 -33.82 -2.01
C GLN A 106 -26.56 -34.23 -0.54
N ASP A 107 -27.23 -35.33 -0.21
CA ASP A 107 -27.41 -35.83 1.16
C ASP A 107 -26.42 -36.94 1.52
N CYS A 108 -25.28 -37.01 0.83
CA CYS A 108 -24.27 -38.01 1.11
C CYS A 108 -23.63 -37.73 2.49
N PRO A 109 -23.71 -38.64 3.48
CA PRO A 109 -22.99 -38.49 4.75
C PRO A 109 -21.47 -38.60 4.56
N GLY A 110 -21.05 -39.31 3.51
CA GLY A 110 -19.68 -39.72 3.22
C GLY A 110 -19.71 -41.14 2.68
N CYS A 111 -19.16 -41.36 1.48
CA CYS A 111 -19.14 -42.67 0.83
C CYS A 111 -17.71 -43.25 0.72
N HIS A 112 -16.74 -42.62 1.36
CA HIS A 112 -15.34 -43.01 1.35
C HIS A 112 -14.82 -43.17 2.78
N TYR A 113 -13.65 -43.79 2.91
CA TYR A 113 -12.97 -43.89 4.20
C TYR A 113 -12.53 -42.51 4.72
N PRO A 114 -12.41 -42.33 6.04
CA PRO A 114 -11.95 -41.07 6.63
C PRO A 114 -10.63 -40.60 6.03
N CYS A 115 -10.64 -39.37 5.50
CA CYS A 115 -9.46 -38.82 4.85
C CYS A 115 -8.32 -38.64 5.86
N PRO A 116 -7.09 -39.09 5.57
CA PRO A 116 -5.96 -38.89 6.48
C PRO A 116 -5.52 -37.42 6.64
N LYS A 117 -5.97 -36.51 5.75
CA LYS A 117 -5.62 -35.09 5.81
C LYS A 117 -6.59 -34.24 6.61
N CYS A 118 -7.89 -34.46 6.44
CA CYS A 118 -8.95 -33.63 7.04
C CYS A 118 -9.97 -34.42 7.87
N GLY A 119 -9.87 -35.74 7.94
CA GLY A 119 -10.79 -36.62 8.67
C GLY A 119 -12.17 -36.82 8.02
N SER A 120 -12.50 -36.10 6.94
CA SER A 120 -13.79 -36.20 6.26
C SER A 120 -13.94 -37.53 5.50
N GLU A 121 -15.13 -38.13 5.56
CA GLU A 121 -15.52 -39.33 4.81
C GLU A 121 -16.06 -39.01 3.40
N LYS A 122 -16.05 -37.73 3.02
CA LYS A 122 -16.53 -37.26 1.71
C LYS A 122 -15.41 -37.08 0.69
N CYS A 123 -14.15 -37.21 1.10
CA CYS A 123 -13.02 -37.15 0.18
C CYS A 123 -12.84 -38.48 -0.54
N GLY A 124 -12.64 -38.45 -1.85
CA GLY A 124 -12.29 -39.64 -2.62
C GLY A 124 -10.80 -40.02 -2.49
N ALA A 125 -10.20 -40.41 -3.61
CA ALA A 125 -8.78 -40.78 -3.67
C ALA A 125 -7.84 -39.61 -3.30
N GLU A 126 -8.28 -38.37 -3.55
CA GLU A 126 -7.56 -37.16 -3.18
C GLU A 126 -8.44 -36.31 -2.25
N CYS A 127 -7.81 -35.69 -1.23
CA CYS A 127 -8.49 -34.77 -0.33
C CYS A 127 -9.14 -33.62 -1.09
N ARG A 128 -10.36 -33.24 -0.70
CA ARG A 128 -11.11 -32.12 -1.29
C ARG A 128 -10.53 -30.77 -0.88
N CYS A 129 -9.95 -30.65 0.31
CA CYS A 129 -9.37 -29.40 0.82
C CYS A 129 -8.35 -28.82 -0.16
N ASN A 130 -8.56 -27.57 -0.60
CA ASN A 130 -7.72 -26.86 -1.55
C ASN A 130 -7.42 -27.66 -2.84
N ARG A 131 -8.38 -28.44 -3.33
CA ARG A 131 -8.25 -29.16 -4.61
C ARG A 131 -8.59 -28.24 -5.78
N LYS A 132 -7.92 -28.44 -6.91
CA LYS A 132 -8.06 -27.61 -8.15
C LYS A 132 -9.02 -28.19 -9.18
N TRP A 133 -9.64 -29.30 -8.86
CA TRP A 133 -10.57 -30.01 -9.72
C TRP A 133 -11.72 -30.59 -8.90
N HIS A 134 -12.85 -30.80 -9.56
CA HIS A 134 -14.00 -31.55 -9.03
C HIS A 134 -14.59 -32.43 -10.13
N TYR A 135 -15.41 -33.40 -9.73
CA TYR A 135 -16.23 -34.16 -10.65
C TYR A 135 -17.38 -33.27 -11.15
N GLU A 136 -17.60 -33.24 -12.46
CA GLU A 136 -18.73 -32.50 -13.05
C GLU A 136 -19.93 -33.41 -13.27
N TRP A 137 -19.70 -34.61 -13.79
CA TRP A 137 -20.73 -35.64 -13.91
C TRP A 137 -20.14 -37.04 -13.82
N ILE A 138 -20.99 -37.99 -13.41
CA ILE A 138 -20.66 -39.41 -13.30
C ILE A 138 -21.70 -40.17 -14.11
N GLU A 139 -21.26 -40.87 -15.14
CA GLU A 139 -22.09 -41.75 -15.96
C GLU A 139 -21.82 -43.19 -15.54
N SER A 140 -22.88 -43.93 -15.24
CA SER A 140 -22.79 -45.32 -14.80
C SER A 140 -23.53 -46.20 -15.80
N GLU A 141 -22.78 -46.80 -16.73
CA GLU A 141 -23.30 -47.91 -17.53
C GLU A 141 -23.10 -49.20 -16.73
N CYS A 142 -24.00 -50.19 -16.88
CA CYS A 142 -24.18 -51.40 -16.06
C CYS A 142 -22.91 -52.08 -15.46
N ARG A 143 -21.72 -51.93 -16.08
CA ARG A 143 -20.41 -52.38 -15.53
C ARG A 143 -19.28 -51.35 -15.55
N GLN A 144 -19.49 -50.16 -16.07
CA GLN A 144 -18.44 -49.15 -16.23
C GLN A 144 -18.92 -47.77 -15.79
N THR A 145 -18.21 -47.21 -14.81
CA THR A 145 -18.43 -45.84 -14.35
C THR A 145 -17.42 -44.92 -15.04
N ARG A 146 -17.90 -43.94 -15.80
CA ARG A 146 -17.10 -42.86 -16.36
C ARG A 146 -17.29 -41.60 -15.51
N ARG A 147 -16.17 -40.98 -15.13
CA ARG A 147 -16.18 -39.74 -14.36
C ARG A 147 -15.47 -38.66 -15.16
N THR A 148 -16.09 -37.49 -15.29
CA THR A 148 -15.45 -36.33 -15.90
C THR A 148 -15.01 -35.34 -14.86
N PHE A 149 -13.84 -34.77 -15.12
CA PHE A 149 -13.19 -33.83 -14.23
C PHE A 149 -13.21 -32.45 -14.86
N LYS A 150 -13.48 -31.45 -14.03
CA LYS A 150 -13.35 -30.05 -14.39
C LYS A 150 -12.29 -29.40 -13.53
N GLN A 151 -11.24 -28.93 -14.19
CA GLN A 151 -10.10 -28.26 -13.60
C GLN A 151 -10.23 -26.73 -13.74
N VAL A 152 -9.70 -26.00 -12.76
CA VAL A 152 -9.59 -24.53 -12.77
C VAL A 152 -8.14 -24.08 -12.89
#